data_AF-A0A955HE14-F1
#
_entry.id   AF-A0A955HE14-F1
#
_cell.length_a   1.000
_cell.length_b   1.000
_cell.length_c   1.000
_cell.angle_alpha   90.00
_cell.angle_beta   90.00
_cell.angle_gamma   90.00
#
_symmetry.space_group_name_H-M   'P 1'
#
loop_
_entity.id
_entity.type
_entity.pdbx_description
1 polymer ?
#
loop_
_entity_poly.entity_id
_entity_poly.type
_entity_poly.pdbx_seq_one_letter_code
_entity_poly.pdbx_strand_id
1 'polypeptide(L)'
;MNRDQKVFNVVKSTYENPETRPMGLWMWNNHVQWVADKTRQLAIKYGANEETAVSAALLHDLADSKYERNDPKFDDWSEEKAFEILTEVDFTEEEAKEIIEVVIRPHSCRPDNLPTTLEGKVLATADAMFHLQTSFFTVLCYRNMPASTKSLEEWQTWFEEKVERDYGSKIFFNDEKNEVTPDYEALKRVFGNKSLKGISHE
;
A
#
# COMPACT_ATOMS: atom_id res chain seq x y z
N MET A 1 -0.02 -25.80 7.88
CA MET A 1 -0.38 -24.44 7.44
C MET A 1 0.86 -23.58 7.59
N ASN A 2 1.33 -22.97 6.51
CA ASN A 2 2.49 -22.06 6.53
C ASN A 2 2.18 -20.83 7.40
N ARG A 3 3.20 -20.12 7.89
CA ARG A 3 2.96 -19.01 8.84
C ARG A 3 2.24 -17.84 8.16
N ASP A 4 2.53 -17.55 6.90
CA ASP A 4 1.81 -16.55 6.10
C ASP A 4 0.30 -16.84 5.99
N GLN A 5 -0.09 -18.12 5.87
CA GLN A 5 -1.49 -18.51 5.86
C GLN A 5 -2.15 -18.36 7.24
N LYS A 6 -1.40 -18.53 8.33
CA LYS A 6 -1.87 -18.21 9.68
C LYS A 6 -2.07 -16.70 9.83
N VAL A 7 -1.10 -15.88 9.40
CA VAL A 7 -1.21 -14.40 9.35
C VAL A 7 -2.48 -13.99 8.59
N PHE A 8 -2.71 -14.57 7.41
CA PHE A 8 -3.92 -14.29 6.61
C PHE A 8 -5.21 -14.49 7.41
N ASN A 9 -5.33 -15.61 8.14
CA ASN A 9 -6.56 -15.90 8.90
C ASN A 9 -6.80 -14.89 10.03
N VAL A 10 -5.74 -14.47 10.71
CA VAL A 10 -5.83 -13.49 11.81
C VAL A 10 -6.13 -12.08 11.25
N VAL A 11 -5.45 -11.69 10.17
CA VAL A 11 -5.69 -10.40 9.48
C VAL A 11 -7.10 -10.35 8.91
N LYS A 12 -7.56 -11.42 8.24
CA LYS A 12 -8.94 -11.55 7.77
C LYS A 12 -9.93 -11.33 8.90
N SER A 13 -9.74 -12.01 10.02
CA SER A 13 -10.61 -11.87 11.20
C SER A 13 -10.58 -10.45 11.78
N THR A 14 -9.44 -9.75 11.67
CA THR A 14 -9.29 -8.35 12.10
C THR A 14 -10.11 -7.40 11.22
N TYR A 15 -10.10 -7.59 9.90
CA TYR A 15 -10.88 -6.74 8.97
C TYR A 15 -12.35 -7.14 8.81
N GLU A 16 -12.71 -8.40 9.07
CA GLU A 16 -14.09 -8.87 9.05
C GLU A 16 -14.80 -8.63 10.40
N ASN A 17 -14.14 -7.97 11.34
CA ASN A 17 -14.75 -7.55 12.60
C ASN A 17 -15.92 -6.57 12.31
N PRO A 18 -17.10 -6.74 12.95
CA PRO A 18 -18.23 -5.84 12.76
C PRO A 18 -17.96 -4.36 13.07
N GLU A 19 -16.93 -4.06 13.88
CA GLU A 19 -16.49 -2.70 14.21
C GLU A 19 -15.54 -2.10 13.17
N THR A 20 -15.12 -2.88 12.16
CA THR A 20 -14.22 -2.40 11.11
C THR A 20 -14.87 -1.26 10.33
N ARG A 21 -14.09 -0.20 10.11
CA ARG A 21 -14.55 0.98 9.39
C ARG A 21 -14.90 0.63 7.93
N PRO A 22 -15.87 1.32 7.29
CA PRO A 22 -16.22 1.06 5.89
C PRO A 22 -15.04 1.15 4.92
N MET A 23 -14.09 2.05 5.17
CA MET A 23 -12.86 2.14 4.37
C MET A 23 -11.94 0.94 4.64
N GLY A 24 -11.77 0.52 5.89
CA GLY A 24 -11.02 -0.69 6.24
C GLY A 24 -11.57 -1.95 5.56
N LEU A 25 -12.90 -2.12 5.53
CA LEU A 25 -13.52 -3.23 4.83
C LEU A 25 -13.30 -3.16 3.31
N TRP A 26 -13.31 -1.95 2.73
CA TRP A 26 -12.94 -1.79 1.32
C TRP A 26 -11.46 -2.14 1.07
N MET A 27 -10.55 -1.71 1.95
CA MET A 27 -9.13 -2.04 1.88
C MET A 27 -8.92 -3.55 1.94
N TRP A 28 -9.60 -4.27 2.83
CA TRP A 28 -9.53 -5.72 2.90
C TRP A 28 -10.00 -6.40 1.60
N ASN A 29 -11.17 -6.01 1.10
CA ASN A 29 -11.80 -6.68 -0.03
C ASN A 29 -11.16 -6.35 -1.40
N ASN A 30 -10.40 -5.27 -1.49
CA ASN A 30 -9.86 -4.80 -2.78
C ASN A 30 -8.35 -4.63 -2.77
N HIS A 31 -7.76 -4.13 -1.68
CA HIS A 31 -6.34 -3.76 -1.61
C HIS A 31 -5.48 -4.85 -0.97
N VAL A 32 -5.67 -5.14 0.32
CA VAL A 32 -4.75 -5.96 1.13
C VAL A 32 -4.56 -7.36 0.52
N GLN A 33 -5.66 -8.02 0.14
CA GLN A 33 -5.60 -9.34 -0.49
C GLN A 33 -4.92 -9.29 -1.87
N TRP A 34 -5.23 -8.28 -2.68
CA TRP A 34 -4.63 -8.10 -4.00
C TRP A 34 -3.12 -7.86 -3.89
N VAL A 35 -2.70 -6.99 -2.97
CA VAL A 35 -1.29 -6.69 -2.71
C VAL A 35 -0.58 -7.95 -2.22
N ALA A 36 -1.15 -8.71 -1.28
CA ALA A 36 -0.55 -9.97 -0.81
C ALA A 36 -0.37 -10.99 -1.94
N ASP A 37 -1.37 -11.15 -2.82
CA ASP A 37 -1.28 -12.07 -3.95
C ASP A 37 -0.27 -11.59 -5.00
N LYS A 38 -0.22 -10.29 -5.28
CA LYS A 38 0.78 -9.72 -6.19
C LYS A 38 2.19 -9.81 -5.60
N THR A 39 2.35 -9.54 -4.31
CA THR A 39 3.62 -9.70 -3.59
C THR A 39 4.10 -11.15 -3.66
N ARG A 40 3.22 -12.14 -3.50
CA ARG A 40 3.58 -13.56 -3.70
C ARG A 40 4.13 -13.83 -5.09
N GLN A 41 3.43 -13.36 -6.14
CA GLN A 41 3.87 -13.53 -7.53
C GLN A 41 5.25 -12.90 -7.76
N LEU A 42 5.47 -11.69 -7.26
CA LEU A 42 6.75 -10.97 -7.40
C LEU A 42 7.85 -11.63 -6.57
N ALA A 43 7.55 -12.11 -5.36
CA ALA A 43 8.49 -12.84 -4.52
C ALA A 43 9.00 -14.10 -5.23
N ILE A 44 8.11 -14.89 -5.82
CA ILE A 44 8.48 -16.06 -6.63
C ILE A 44 9.31 -15.64 -7.85
N LYS A 45 8.87 -14.61 -8.58
CA LYS A 45 9.54 -14.14 -9.80
C LYS A 45 10.98 -13.66 -9.53
N TYR A 46 11.19 -12.94 -8.43
CA TYR A 46 12.47 -12.30 -8.12
C TYR A 46 13.33 -13.04 -7.09
N GLY A 47 12.80 -14.10 -6.48
CA GLY A 47 13.51 -14.91 -5.48
C GLY A 47 13.54 -14.29 -4.08
N ALA A 48 12.53 -13.49 -3.72
CA ALA A 48 12.35 -13.01 -2.34
C ALA A 48 11.86 -14.15 -1.44
N ASN A 49 12.05 -14.02 -0.13
CA ASN A 49 11.39 -14.89 0.82
C ASN A 49 9.87 -14.66 0.77
N GLU A 50 9.15 -15.62 0.18
CA GLU A 50 7.71 -15.56 -0.02
C GLU A 50 6.95 -15.40 1.32
N GLU A 51 7.31 -16.19 2.34
CA GLU A 51 6.61 -16.17 3.64
C GLU A 51 6.75 -14.80 4.32
N THR A 52 7.97 -14.24 4.34
CA THR A 52 8.25 -12.91 4.89
C THR A 52 7.53 -11.82 4.10
N ALA A 53 7.65 -11.83 2.77
CA ALA A 53 7.08 -10.79 1.91
C ALA A 53 5.55 -10.77 1.97
N VAL A 54 4.91 -11.94 1.90
CA VAL A 54 3.44 -12.05 1.97
C VAL A 54 2.93 -11.68 3.36
N SER A 55 3.60 -12.11 4.43
CA SER A 55 3.21 -11.72 5.80
C SER A 55 3.27 -10.20 5.97
N ALA A 56 4.33 -9.57 5.47
CA ALA A 56 4.44 -8.11 5.46
C ALA A 56 3.32 -7.45 4.64
N ALA A 57 3.00 -7.98 3.46
CA ALA A 57 1.93 -7.47 2.61
C ALA A 57 0.54 -7.56 3.26
N LEU A 58 0.26 -8.60 4.03
CA LEU A 58 -1.01 -8.73 4.76
C LEU A 58 -1.14 -7.71 5.90
N LEU A 59 -0.01 -7.24 6.44
CA LEU A 59 0.04 -6.39 7.63
C LEU A 59 0.26 -4.91 7.33
N HIS A 60 0.68 -4.54 6.11
CA HIS A 60 1.25 -3.22 5.82
C HIS A 60 0.33 -2.01 6.07
N ASP A 61 -1.00 -2.20 6.00
CA ASP A 61 -2.03 -1.16 6.15
C ASP A 61 -3.06 -1.52 7.25
N LEU A 62 -2.65 -2.34 8.24
CA LEU A 62 -3.55 -2.96 9.22
C LEU A 62 -4.41 -1.94 9.98
N ALA A 63 -3.87 -0.76 10.30
CA ALA A 63 -4.60 0.30 10.98
C ALA A 63 -5.81 0.84 10.22
N ASP A 64 -5.92 0.67 8.89
CA ASP A 64 -7.12 1.04 8.15
C ASP A 64 -8.37 0.27 8.64
N SER A 65 -8.19 -0.89 9.29
CA SER A 65 -9.30 -1.63 9.92
C SER A 65 -9.97 -0.84 11.05
N LYS A 66 -9.25 0.07 11.73
CA LYS A 66 -9.68 0.68 12.99
C LYS A 66 -9.61 2.21 13.02
N TYR A 67 -8.60 2.82 12.42
CA TYR A 67 -8.31 4.26 12.54
C TYR A 67 -8.28 4.97 11.19
N GLU A 68 -8.65 6.25 11.16
CA GLU A 68 -8.37 7.13 10.02
C GLU A 68 -6.87 7.37 9.89
N ARG A 69 -6.36 7.56 8.67
CA ARG A 69 -4.90 7.75 8.42
C ARG A 69 -4.29 9.00 9.06
N ASN A 70 -5.10 9.92 9.57
CA ASN A 70 -4.65 11.11 10.31
C ASN A 70 -4.81 10.96 11.83
N ASP A 71 -5.29 9.83 12.32
CA ASP A 71 -5.37 9.55 13.75
C ASP A 71 -3.93 9.37 14.29
N PRO A 72 -3.55 10.02 15.40
CA PRO A 72 -2.21 9.89 15.98
C PRO A 72 -1.86 8.46 16.41
N LYS A 73 -2.84 7.57 16.58
CA LYS A 73 -2.64 6.17 16.94
C LYS A 73 -2.47 5.24 15.74
N PHE A 74 -2.58 5.76 14.50
CA PHE A 74 -2.61 4.93 13.30
C PHE A 74 -1.36 4.06 13.18
N ASP A 75 -0.18 4.69 13.20
CA ASP A 75 1.10 3.97 13.02
C ASP A 75 1.39 3.06 14.22
N ASP A 76 1.35 3.59 15.45
CA ASP A 76 1.63 2.84 16.68
C ASP A 76 0.76 1.59 16.80
N TRP A 77 -0.56 1.72 16.58
CA TRP A 77 -1.46 0.58 16.65
C TRP A 77 -1.20 -0.44 15.55
N SER A 78 -0.84 0.01 14.33
CA SER A 78 -0.53 -0.90 13.23
C SER A 78 0.70 -1.76 13.56
N GLU A 79 1.74 -1.13 14.11
CA GLU A 79 2.99 -1.81 14.48
C GLU A 79 2.79 -2.77 15.65
N GLU A 80 2.15 -2.32 16.73
CA GLU A 80 1.83 -3.16 17.89
C GLU A 80 1.00 -4.37 17.48
N LYS A 81 -0.06 -4.14 16.67
CA LYS A 81 -0.95 -5.21 16.24
C LYS A 81 -0.25 -6.18 15.28
N ALA A 82 0.60 -5.70 14.38
CA ALA A 82 1.40 -6.57 13.52
C ALA A 82 2.35 -7.47 14.33
N PHE A 83 2.99 -6.92 15.36
CA PHE A 83 3.87 -7.69 16.25
C PHE A 83 3.11 -8.79 17.00
N GLU A 84 1.95 -8.46 17.57
CA GLU A 84 1.06 -9.44 18.22
C GLU A 84 0.68 -10.57 17.25
N ILE A 85 0.25 -10.24 16.04
CA ILE A 85 -0.18 -11.24 15.06
C ILE A 85 0.98 -12.16 14.65
N LEU A 86 2.16 -11.61 14.39
CA LEU A 86 3.33 -12.39 13.98
C LEU A 86 3.77 -13.35 15.10
N THR A 87 3.82 -12.88 16.34
CA THR A 87 4.21 -13.71 17.49
C THR A 87 3.14 -14.78 17.82
N GLU A 88 1.85 -14.48 17.66
CA GLU A 88 0.76 -15.47 17.82
C GLU A 88 0.88 -16.64 16.84
N VAL A 89 1.48 -16.43 15.67
CA VAL A 89 1.57 -17.42 14.58
C VAL A 89 2.97 -18.02 14.40
N ASP A 90 3.76 -18.03 15.48
CA ASP A 90 5.08 -18.67 15.58
C ASP A 90 6.22 -17.98 14.80
N PHE A 91 6.15 -16.67 14.58
CA PHE A 91 7.37 -15.89 14.28
C PHE A 91 8.11 -15.57 15.58
N THR A 92 9.44 -15.61 15.54
CA THR A 92 10.24 -15.12 16.68
C THR A 92 10.08 -13.60 16.81
N GLU A 93 10.40 -13.05 17.97
CA GLU A 93 10.37 -11.60 18.15
C GLU A 93 11.31 -10.87 17.19
N GLU A 94 12.46 -11.48 16.89
CA GLU A 94 13.43 -10.95 15.92
C GLU A 94 12.87 -10.96 14.50
N GLU A 95 12.25 -12.06 14.07
CA GLU A 95 11.60 -12.12 12.76
C GLU A 95 10.46 -11.10 12.66
N ALA A 96 9.66 -10.96 13.73
CA ALA A 96 8.55 -10.00 13.76
C ALA A 96 9.04 -8.56 13.65
N LYS A 97 10.08 -8.19 14.40
CA LYS A 97 10.72 -6.86 14.32
C LYS A 97 11.31 -6.61 12.94
N GLU A 98 12.03 -7.59 12.38
CA GLU A 98 12.61 -7.47 11.03
C GLU A 98 11.51 -7.23 9.98
N ILE A 99 10.40 -7.99 10.01
CA ILE A 99 9.27 -7.79 9.10
C ILE A 99 8.70 -6.37 9.25
N ILE A 100 8.47 -5.90 10.47
CA ILE A 100 7.83 -4.60 10.70
C ILE A 100 8.77 -3.45 10.31
N GLU A 101 10.01 -3.47 10.79
CA GLU A 101 10.93 -2.35 10.68
C GLU A 101 11.64 -2.27 9.33
N VAL A 102 11.94 -3.42 8.71
CA VAL A 102 12.78 -3.49 7.50
C VAL A 102 11.96 -3.77 6.25
N VAL A 103 10.83 -4.46 6.36
CA VAL A 103 9.97 -4.79 5.20
C VAL A 103 8.77 -3.85 5.11
N ILE A 104 7.99 -3.73 6.18
CA ILE A 104 6.77 -2.92 6.21
C ILE A 104 7.11 -1.43 6.27
N ARG A 105 7.81 -0.94 7.30
CA ARG A 105 8.03 0.50 7.51
C ARG A 105 8.54 1.27 6.27
N PRO A 106 9.47 0.75 5.44
CA PRO A 106 9.92 1.47 4.26
C PRO A 106 9.02 1.32 3.02
N HIS A 107 7.99 0.47 3.02
CA HIS A 107 7.20 0.15 1.81
C HIS A 107 6.58 1.38 1.14
N SER A 108 6.27 2.42 1.92
CA SER A 108 5.68 3.66 1.43
C SER A 108 6.66 4.53 0.63
N CYS A 109 7.96 4.18 0.60
CA CYS A 109 9.03 4.87 -0.12
C CYS A 109 9.02 6.39 0.09
N ARG A 110 8.88 6.81 1.35
CA ARG A 110 9.05 8.23 1.71
C ARG A 110 10.52 8.63 1.49
N PRO A 111 10.81 9.93 1.29
CA PRO A 111 12.19 10.41 1.29
C PRO A 111 12.94 9.85 2.51
N ASP A 112 14.17 9.39 2.28
CA ASP A 112 15.06 8.81 3.29
C ASP A 112 14.63 7.47 3.90
N ASN A 113 13.53 6.88 3.46
CA ASN A 113 13.06 5.58 3.93
C ASN A 113 12.62 4.68 2.76
N LEU A 114 13.62 4.07 2.12
CA LEU A 114 13.43 3.17 0.97
C LEU A 114 13.69 1.71 1.36
N PRO A 115 12.94 0.75 0.77
CA PRO A 115 13.20 -0.67 0.97
C PRO A 115 14.61 -1.08 0.53
N THR A 116 15.33 -1.74 1.42
CA THR A 116 16.68 -2.25 1.17
C THR A 116 16.67 -3.73 0.82
N THR A 117 15.75 -4.49 1.41
CA THR A 117 15.56 -5.93 1.20
C THR A 117 14.76 -6.24 -0.06
N LEU A 118 14.83 -7.48 -0.53
CA LEU A 118 14.08 -7.89 -1.71
C LEU A 118 12.57 -7.98 -1.37
N GLU A 119 12.25 -8.46 -0.18
CA GLU A 119 10.91 -8.55 0.41
C GLU A 119 10.23 -7.17 0.46
N GLY A 120 10.94 -6.15 0.94
CA GLY A 120 10.41 -4.79 0.99
C GLY A 120 10.20 -4.19 -0.39
N LYS A 121 11.07 -4.50 -1.36
CA LYS A 121 10.94 -4.05 -2.75
C LYS A 121 9.77 -4.70 -3.47
N VAL A 122 9.54 -6.00 -3.27
CA VAL A 122 8.36 -6.69 -3.85
C VAL A 122 7.06 -6.21 -3.22
N LEU A 123 7.04 -5.93 -1.92
CA LEU A 123 5.89 -5.32 -1.25
C LEU A 123 5.61 -3.92 -1.80
N ALA A 124 6.60 -3.03 -1.79
CA ALA A 124 6.44 -1.66 -2.30
C ALA A 124 6.02 -1.63 -3.77
N THR A 125 6.57 -2.53 -4.60
CA THR A 125 6.19 -2.65 -6.01
C THR A 125 4.74 -3.11 -6.14
N ALA A 126 4.33 -4.17 -5.42
CA ALA A 126 2.94 -4.64 -5.45
C ALA A 126 1.95 -3.55 -5.01
N ASP A 127 2.23 -2.85 -3.92
CA ASP A 127 1.41 -1.73 -3.42
C ASP A 127 1.27 -0.62 -4.48
N ALA A 128 2.36 -0.21 -5.13
CA ALA A 128 2.31 0.76 -6.23
C ALA A 128 1.54 0.24 -7.44
N MET A 129 1.70 -1.04 -7.82
CA MET A 129 0.95 -1.63 -8.92
C MET A 129 -0.56 -1.59 -8.65
N PHE A 130 -1.00 -1.85 -7.41
CA PHE A 130 -2.41 -1.71 -7.06
C PHE A 130 -2.91 -0.27 -7.28
N HIS A 131 -2.16 0.72 -6.81
CA HIS A 131 -2.51 2.13 -7.00
C HIS A 131 -2.65 2.50 -8.48
N LEU A 132 -1.76 2.00 -9.32
CA LEU A 132 -1.70 2.36 -10.73
C LEU A 132 -2.69 1.58 -11.61
N GLN A 133 -2.84 0.28 -11.38
CA GLN A 133 -3.59 -0.63 -12.28
C GLN A 133 -5.06 -0.81 -11.89
N THR A 134 -5.52 -0.19 -10.80
CA THR A 134 -6.88 -0.41 -10.29
C THR A 134 -7.67 0.89 -10.14
N SER A 135 -8.91 0.75 -9.67
CA SER A 135 -9.81 1.88 -9.40
C SER A 135 -9.42 2.75 -8.20
N PHE A 136 -8.26 2.50 -7.56
CA PHE A 136 -7.83 3.17 -6.33
C PHE A 136 -8.02 4.69 -6.35
N PHE A 137 -7.44 5.40 -7.34
CA PHE A 137 -7.57 6.87 -7.40
C PHE A 137 -9.02 7.34 -7.62
N THR A 138 -9.81 6.57 -8.38
CA THR A 138 -11.23 6.87 -8.58
C THR A 138 -12.02 6.73 -7.28
N VAL A 139 -11.73 5.69 -6.49
CA VAL A 139 -12.35 5.49 -5.18
C VAL A 139 -11.98 6.62 -4.23
N LEU A 140 -10.72 7.05 -4.20
CA LEU A 140 -10.32 8.18 -3.36
C LEU A 140 -11.02 9.48 -3.74
N CYS A 141 -11.13 9.80 -5.04
CA CYS A 141 -11.95 10.94 -5.49
C CYS A 141 -13.40 10.82 -5.01
N TYR A 142 -14.05 9.68 -5.27
CA TYR A 142 -15.45 9.45 -4.92
C TYR A 142 -15.71 9.60 -3.42
N ARG A 143 -14.75 9.18 -2.58
CA ARG A 143 -14.82 9.25 -1.12
C ARG A 143 -14.30 10.57 -0.54
N ASN A 144 -13.94 11.54 -1.37
CA ASN A 144 -13.34 12.80 -0.95
C ASN A 144 -12.08 12.60 -0.07
N MET A 145 -11.19 11.70 -0.51
CA MET A 145 -9.95 11.34 0.16
C MET A 145 -8.74 11.77 -0.67
N PRO A 146 -7.59 12.14 -0.04
CA PRO A 146 -7.39 12.15 1.40
C PRO A 146 -8.09 13.34 2.07
N ALA A 147 -8.53 13.15 3.32
CA ALA A 147 -9.22 14.18 4.10
C ALA A 147 -8.38 15.45 4.36
N SER A 148 -7.06 15.38 4.11
CA SER A 148 -6.15 16.53 4.17
C SER A 148 -6.33 17.52 3.02
N THR A 149 -6.97 17.12 1.93
CA THR A 149 -7.21 17.98 0.75
C THR A 149 -8.60 18.61 0.86
N LYS A 150 -8.69 19.92 0.66
CA LYS A 150 -9.92 20.72 0.82
C LYS A 150 -10.45 21.31 -0.48
N SER A 151 -9.70 21.14 -1.57
CA SER A 151 -10.06 21.60 -2.91
C SER A 151 -9.60 20.60 -3.96
N LEU A 152 -10.15 20.70 -5.17
CA LEU A 152 -9.70 19.90 -6.31
C LEU A 152 -8.23 20.17 -6.64
N GLU A 153 -7.78 21.43 -6.53
CA GLU A 153 -6.38 21.80 -6.80
C GLU A 153 -5.42 21.13 -5.79
N GLU A 154 -5.74 21.20 -4.48
CA GLU A 154 -4.96 20.50 -3.44
C GLU A 154 -4.96 18.99 -3.66
N TRP A 155 -6.11 18.42 -4.07
CA TRP A 155 -6.21 17.00 -4.38
C TRP A 155 -5.35 16.61 -5.59
N GLN A 156 -5.34 17.43 -6.64
CA GLN A 156 -4.51 17.20 -7.83
C GLN A 156 -3.02 17.31 -7.53
N THR A 157 -2.60 18.25 -6.69
CA THR A 157 -1.21 18.32 -6.21
C THR A 157 -0.83 17.06 -5.44
N TRP A 158 -1.67 16.62 -4.51
CA TRP A 158 -1.45 15.38 -3.78
C TRP A 158 -1.41 14.15 -4.70
N PHE A 159 -2.31 14.09 -5.69
CA PHE A 159 -2.35 13.03 -6.70
C PHE A 159 -1.04 13.00 -7.49
N GLU A 160 -0.56 14.15 -7.99
CA GLU A 160 0.69 14.25 -8.74
C GLU A 160 1.87 13.76 -7.90
N GLU A 161 2.00 14.20 -6.66
CA GLU A 161 3.07 13.72 -5.76
C GLU A 161 2.98 12.21 -5.50
N LYS A 162 1.77 11.69 -5.27
CA LYS A 162 1.57 10.26 -4.98
C LYS A 162 1.82 9.39 -6.22
N VAL A 163 1.28 9.76 -7.37
CA VAL A 163 1.41 8.97 -8.61
C VAL A 163 2.86 8.96 -9.10
N GLU A 164 3.60 10.06 -8.95
CA GLU A 164 5.03 10.11 -9.25
C GLU A 164 5.86 9.26 -8.27
N ARG A 165 5.51 9.23 -6.98
CA ARG A 165 6.18 8.34 -6.02
C ARG A 165 5.88 6.87 -6.31
N ASP A 166 4.62 6.54 -6.56
CA ASP A 166 4.17 5.17 -6.82
C ASP A 166 4.84 4.63 -8.10
N TYR A 167 4.88 5.39 -9.20
CA TYR A 167 5.57 4.97 -10.44
C TYR A 167 7.10 5.11 -10.38
N GLY A 168 7.60 6.20 -9.80
CA GLY A 168 8.99 6.59 -9.82
C GLY A 168 9.85 5.80 -8.85
N SER A 169 9.46 5.79 -7.57
CA SER A 169 10.29 5.34 -6.45
C SER A 169 9.86 4.01 -5.84
N LYS A 170 8.60 3.57 -6.04
CA LYS A 170 8.10 2.32 -5.45
C LYS A 170 8.21 1.09 -6.35
N ILE A 171 8.37 1.28 -7.66
CA ILE A 171 8.53 0.15 -8.59
C ILE A 171 10.01 -0.10 -8.81
N PHE A 172 10.51 -1.17 -8.18
CA PHE A 172 11.94 -1.51 -8.12
C PHE A 172 12.42 -2.36 -9.30
N PHE A 173 11.50 -2.86 -10.11
CA PHE A 173 11.78 -3.85 -11.14
C PHE A 173 11.32 -3.33 -12.51
N ASN A 174 12.21 -3.42 -13.51
CA ASN A 174 11.96 -2.80 -14.81
C ASN A 174 10.80 -3.46 -15.57
N ASP A 175 10.58 -4.76 -15.42
CA ASP A 175 9.49 -5.46 -16.10
C ASP A 175 8.13 -4.93 -15.62
N GLU A 176 7.96 -4.80 -14.32
CA GLU A 176 6.76 -4.28 -13.65
C GLU A 176 6.58 -2.81 -13.96
N LYS A 177 7.68 -2.05 -14.05
CA LYS A 177 7.63 -0.64 -14.46
C LYS A 177 7.10 -0.51 -15.89
N ASN A 178 7.58 -1.33 -16.80
CA ASN A 178 7.08 -1.38 -18.17
C ASN A 178 5.61 -1.81 -18.23
N GLU A 179 5.22 -2.80 -17.40
CA GLU A 179 3.84 -3.28 -17.30
C GLU A 179 2.86 -2.17 -16.90
N VAL A 180 3.18 -1.38 -15.87
CA VAL A 180 2.27 -0.33 -15.36
C VAL A 180 2.36 1.00 -16.11
N THR A 181 3.33 1.17 -17.00
CA THR A 181 3.55 2.45 -17.70
C THR A 181 2.28 2.96 -18.39
N PRO A 182 1.53 2.14 -19.14
CA PRO A 182 0.28 2.59 -19.77
C PRO A 182 -0.76 3.08 -18.75
N ASP A 183 -0.85 2.44 -17.58
CA ASP A 183 -1.80 2.81 -16.53
C ASP A 183 -1.40 4.12 -15.85
N TYR A 184 -0.12 4.30 -15.54
CA TYR A 184 0.45 5.56 -15.04
C TYR A 184 0.15 6.73 -15.99
N GLU A 185 0.39 6.56 -17.29
CA GLU A 185 0.10 7.58 -18.30
C GLU A 185 -1.39 7.90 -18.39
N ALA A 186 -2.25 6.88 -18.30
CA ALA A 186 -3.70 7.04 -18.30
C ALA A 186 -4.17 7.82 -17.07
N LEU A 187 -3.68 7.49 -15.88
CA LEU A 187 -4.00 8.18 -14.64
C LEU A 187 -3.59 9.66 -14.69
N LYS A 188 -2.37 9.96 -15.15
CA LYS A 188 -1.94 11.36 -15.33
C LYS A 188 -2.79 12.10 -16.36
N ARG A 189 -3.29 11.42 -17.38
CA ARG A 189 -4.19 12.01 -18.36
C ARG A 189 -5.56 12.32 -17.77
N VAL A 190 -6.07 11.52 -16.84
CA VAL A 190 -7.40 11.69 -16.24
C VAL A 190 -7.37 12.68 -15.07
N PHE A 191 -6.43 12.50 -14.14
CA PHE A 191 -6.44 13.18 -12.86
C PHE A 191 -5.44 14.33 -12.75
N GLY A 192 -4.39 14.36 -13.59
CA GLY A 192 -3.39 15.42 -13.59
C GLY A 192 -3.98 16.80 -13.85
N ASN A 193 -3.37 17.84 -13.29
CA ASN A 193 -3.87 19.20 -13.43
C ASN A 193 -3.72 19.68 -14.87
N LYS A 194 -4.85 19.75 -15.59
CA LYS A 194 -4.94 20.25 -16.97
C LYS A 194 -5.69 21.58 -17.07
N SER A 195 -5.80 22.31 -15.97
CA SER A 195 -6.35 23.66 -16.02
C SER A 195 -5.68 24.44 -17.16
N LEU A 196 -6.48 25.14 -17.96
CA LEU A 196 -6.03 25.92 -19.11
C LEU A 196 -5.13 27.08 -18.64
N LYS A 197 -3.91 26.80 -18.23
CA LYS A 197 -2.87 27.79 -18.04
C LYS A 197 -2.44 28.25 -19.44
N GLY A 198 -3.17 29.23 -20.00
CA GLY A 198 -2.72 29.97 -21.17
C GLY A 198 -3.62 30.01 -22.41
N ILE A 199 -4.93 29.76 -22.32
CA ILE A 199 -5.84 30.31 -23.35
C ILE A 199 -6.29 31.69 -22.87
N SER A 200 -5.46 32.70 -23.14
CA SER A 200 -5.97 34.06 -23.21
C SER A 200 -6.96 34.11 -24.37
N HIS A 201 -8.25 34.15 -24.04
CA HIS A 201 -9.22 34.67 -24.99
C HIS A 201 -9.01 36.18 -25.05
N GLU A 202 -8.03 36.60 -25.86
CA GLU A 202 -8.07 37.92 -26.48
C GLU A 202 -9.19 37.96 -27.54
#